data_AF-A0A6P3HXJ5-F1
#
_entry.id   AF-A0A6P3HXJ5-F1
#
_cell.length_a   1.000
_cell.length_b   1.000
_cell.length_c   1.000
_cell.angle_alpha   90.00
_cell.angle_beta   90.00
_cell.angle_gamma   90.00
#
_symmetry.space_group_name_H-M   'P 1'
#
loop_
_entity.id
_entity.type
_entity.pdbx_description
1 polymer ?
#
loop_
_entity_poly.entity_id
_entity_poly.type
_entity_poly.pdbx_seq_one_letter_code
_entity_poly.pdbx_strand_id
1 'polypeptide(L)'
;MEYVSGGDLSTYLEAKGRLTEGEARGLFRQLVSALQHCHQRGVVHRDLKLGNLLLDANNNVKISDFGLSNQWHPGKKLDTFCGSPAYMAPELFLRMPYTGPEVDVWSLGVILYTMVTGSLP
;
A
#
# COMPACT_ATOMS: atom_id res chain seq x y z
N MET A 1 4.51 18.01 -6.67
CA MET A 1 3.60 17.08 -5.98
C MET A 1 2.36 17.85 -5.57
N GLU A 2 1.20 17.20 -5.62
CA GLU A 2 -0.06 17.75 -5.07
C GLU A 2 0.02 17.77 -3.54
N TYR A 3 -0.39 18.86 -2.90
CA TYR A 3 -0.53 18.91 -1.45
C TYR A 3 -1.84 18.23 -1.02
N VAL A 4 -1.76 17.32 -0.07
CA VAL A 4 -2.91 16.55 0.43
C VAL A 4 -3.13 16.92 1.89
N SER A 5 -4.25 17.59 2.19
CA SER A 5 -4.47 18.28 3.45
C SER A 5 -4.97 17.41 4.62
N GLY A 6 -5.46 16.19 4.36
CA GLY A 6 -6.06 15.32 5.37
C GLY A 6 -5.07 14.42 6.11
N GLY A 7 -3.76 14.57 5.85
CA GLY A 7 -2.72 13.73 6.45
C GLY A 7 -2.68 12.32 5.88
N ASP A 8 -1.94 11.43 6.55
CA ASP A 8 -1.84 10.03 6.20
C ASP A 8 -2.83 9.13 6.97
N LEU A 9 -3.06 7.94 6.44
CA LEU A 9 -3.99 6.97 7.00
C LEU A 9 -3.51 6.39 8.34
N SER A 10 -2.20 6.48 8.65
CA SER A 10 -1.67 6.07 9.96
C SER A 10 -2.20 6.99 11.04
N THR A 11 -2.02 8.30 10.86
CA THR A 11 -2.52 9.34 11.78
C THR A 11 -4.04 9.28 11.92
N TYR A 12 -4.75 9.02 10.81
CA TYR A 12 -6.20 8.87 10.82
C TYR A 12 -6.66 7.67 11.67
N LEU A 13 -5.99 6.52 11.53
CA LEU A 13 -6.29 5.32 12.33
C LEU A 13 -5.87 5.47 13.79
N GLU A 14 -4.76 6.14 14.09
CA GLU A 14 -4.35 6.43 15.47
C GLU A 14 -5.40 7.24 16.22
N ALA A 15 -6.02 8.22 15.56
CA ALA A 15 -7.08 9.04 16.16
C ALA A 15 -8.41 8.29 16.33
N LYS A 16 -8.74 7.38 15.40
CA LYS A 16 -10.05 6.71 15.32
C LYS A 16 -10.07 5.30 15.91
N GLY A 17 -8.92 4.67 16.07
CA GLY A 17 -8.73 3.25 16.39
C GLY A 17 -8.87 2.36 15.15
N ARG A 18 -10.11 1.99 14.80
CA ARG A 18 -10.42 1.12 13.66
C ARG A 18 -11.55 1.68 12.82
N LEU A 19 -11.63 1.23 11.57
CA LEU A 19 -12.71 1.56 10.65
C LEU A 19 -13.79 0.49 10.69
N THR A 20 -15.03 0.93 10.44
CA THR A 20 -16.08 -0.01 10.07
C THR A 20 -15.77 -0.60 8.69
N GLU A 21 -16.28 -1.81 8.40
CA GLU A 21 -16.10 -2.40 7.06
C GLU A 21 -16.65 -1.52 5.94
N GLY A 22 -17.70 -0.73 6.20
CA GLY A 22 -18.26 0.23 5.25
C GLY A 22 -17.25 1.28 4.84
N GLU A 23 -16.63 1.92 5.81
CA GLU A 23 -15.60 2.94 5.60
C GLU A 23 -14.34 2.33 4.97
N ALA A 24 -13.87 1.21 5.51
CA ALA A 24 -12.70 0.51 5.00
C ALA A 24 -12.88 0.09 3.55
N ARG A 25 -14.05 -0.44 3.17
CA ARG A 25 -14.39 -0.79 1.79
C ARG A 25 -14.32 0.41 0.86
N GLY A 26 -14.79 1.58 1.28
CA GLY A 26 -14.75 2.81 0.49
C GLY A 26 -13.32 3.21 0.13
N LEU A 27 -12.45 3.28 1.14
CA LEU A 27 -11.03 3.62 0.97
C LEU A 27 -10.27 2.53 0.20
N PHE A 28 -10.50 1.26 0.53
CA PHE A 28 -9.80 0.13 -0.05
C PHE A 28 -10.09 -0.05 -1.55
N ARG A 29 -11.32 0.26 -2.00
CA ARG A 29 -11.66 0.29 -3.43
C ARG A 29 -10.81 1.30 -4.20
N GLN A 30 -10.62 2.49 -3.64
CA GLN A 30 -9.79 3.52 -4.27
C GLN A 30 -8.33 3.09 -4.32
N LEU A 31 -7.83 2.52 -3.22
CA LEU A 31 -6.47 2.02 -3.11
C LEU A 31 -6.17 0.91 -4.14
N VAL A 32 -7.04 -0.11 -4.24
CA VAL A 32 -6.91 -1.18 -5.22
C VAL A 32 -6.97 -0.63 -6.64
N SER A 33 -7.88 0.30 -6.92
CA SER A 33 -7.98 0.93 -8.25
C SER A 33 -6.71 1.71 -8.62
N ALA A 34 -6.14 2.48 -7.69
CA ALA A 34 -4.91 3.24 -7.90
C ALA A 34 -3.70 2.32 -8.10
N LEU A 35 -3.57 1.26 -7.28
CA LEU A 35 -2.47 0.32 -7.40
C LEU A 35 -2.56 -0.50 -8.70
N GLN A 36 -3.76 -0.96 -9.07
CA GLN A 36 -3.98 -1.64 -10.35
C GLN A 36 -3.55 -0.76 -11.53
N HIS A 37 -3.83 0.55 -11.47
CA HIS A 37 -3.38 1.50 -12.48
C HIS A 37 -1.84 1.59 -12.58
N CYS A 38 -1.14 1.57 -11.44
CA CYS A 38 0.32 1.49 -11.40
C CYS A 38 0.83 0.19 -12.02
N HIS A 39 0.27 -0.95 -11.60
CA HIS A 39 0.68 -2.27 -12.09
C HIS A 39 0.48 -2.41 -13.61
N GLN A 40 -0.63 -1.91 -14.16
CA GLN A 40 -0.89 -1.88 -15.61
C GLN A 40 0.12 -1.05 -16.41
N ARG A 41 0.80 -0.10 -15.76
CA ARG A 41 1.88 0.72 -16.35
C ARG A 41 3.26 0.17 -16.07
N GLY A 42 3.35 -1.06 -15.56
CA GLY A 42 4.61 -1.69 -15.24
C GLY A 42 5.27 -1.15 -13.98
N VAL A 43 4.56 -0.42 -13.10
CA VAL A 43 5.14 0.14 -11.86
C VAL A 43 4.69 -0.66 -10.65
N VAL A 44 5.64 -1.09 -9.82
CA VAL A 44 5.41 -1.73 -8.50
C VAL A 44 5.83 -0.75 -7.42
N HIS A 45 5.03 -0.59 -6.37
CA HIS A 45 5.29 0.40 -5.32
C HIS A 45 6.37 -0.05 -4.33
N ARG A 46 6.28 -1.30 -3.85
CA ARG A 46 7.22 -1.99 -2.92
C ARG A 46 7.34 -1.42 -1.51
N ASP A 47 6.71 -0.30 -1.19
CA ASP A 47 6.61 0.23 0.19
C ASP A 47 5.20 0.74 0.53
N LEU A 48 4.17 -0.04 0.21
CA LEU A 48 2.81 0.30 0.65
C LEU A 48 2.68 0.12 2.16
N LYS A 49 2.30 1.19 2.86
CA LYS A 49 2.06 1.24 4.30
C LYS A 49 1.08 2.36 4.61
N LEU A 50 0.46 2.36 5.79
CA LEU A 50 -0.52 3.39 6.18
C LEU A 50 0.02 4.82 6.05
N GLY A 51 1.29 5.05 6.41
CA GLY A 51 1.94 6.36 6.27
C GLY A 51 2.17 6.84 4.84
N ASN A 52 2.09 5.94 3.84
CA ASN A 52 2.20 6.28 2.41
C ASN A 52 0.83 6.39 1.72
N LEU A 53 -0.26 6.37 2.49
CA LEU A 53 -1.62 6.53 2.00
C LEU A 53 -2.18 7.84 2.54
N LEU A 54 -2.29 8.85 1.68
CA LEU A 54 -2.78 10.16 2.06
C LEU A 54 -4.29 10.26 1.86
N LEU A 55 -4.96 11.07 2.68
CA LEU A 55 -6.38 11.38 2.56
C LEU A 55 -6.56 12.84 2.17
N ASP A 56 -7.31 13.10 1.10
CA ASP A 56 -7.71 14.47 0.77
C ASP A 56 -8.90 14.96 1.63
N ALA A 57 -9.31 16.21 1.45
CA ALA A 57 -10.41 16.81 2.21
C ALA A 57 -11.78 16.11 2.02
N ASN A 58 -11.92 15.26 0.98
CA ASN A 58 -13.13 14.51 0.66
C ASN A 58 -12.99 13.02 1.02
N ASN A 59 -11.97 12.63 1.80
CA ASN A 59 -11.64 11.25 2.14
C ASN A 59 -11.33 10.37 0.90
N ASN A 60 -10.72 10.95 -0.14
CA ASN A 60 -10.15 10.14 -1.22
C ASN A 60 -8.72 9.72 -0.88
N VAL A 61 -8.39 8.47 -1.16
CA VAL A 61 -7.06 7.90 -0.94
C VAL A 61 -6.13 8.27 -2.09
N LYS A 62 -4.93 8.73 -1.75
CA LYS A 62 -3.83 8.97 -2.69
C LYS A 62 -2.61 8.17 -2.22
N ILE A 63 -2.05 7.36 -3.13
CA ILE A 63 -0.78 6.67 -2.87
C ILE A 63 0.36 7.68 -3.04
N SER A 64 1.26 7.74 -2.08
CA SER A 64 2.44 8.60 -2.09
C SER A 64 3.74 7.82 -1.91
N ASP A 65 4.87 8.49 -2.11
CA ASP A 65 6.22 7.96 -1.90
C ASP A 65 6.59 6.74 -2.76
N PHE A 66 6.78 7.00 -4.05
CA PHE A 66 7.30 6.02 -5.01
C PHE A 66 8.84 5.90 -4.96
N GLY A 67 9.51 6.37 -3.90
CA GLY A 67 10.97 6.37 -3.80
C GLY A 67 11.59 4.97 -3.84
N LEU A 68 10.84 3.96 -3.43
CA LEU A 68 11.22 2.54 -3.49
C LEU A 68 10.56 1.78 -4.64
N SER A 69 9.80 2.46 -5.51
CA SER A 69 9.14 1.82 -6.64
C SER A 69 10.13 1.28 -7.67
N ASN A 70 9.67 0.37 -8.54
CA ASN A 70 10.46 -0.12 -9.66
C ASN A 70 9.57 -0.54 -10.83
N GLN A 71 10.18 -0.70 -12.00
CA GLN A 71 9.51 -1.28 -13.15
C GLN A 71 9.50 -2.80 -13.09
N TRP A 72 8.37 -3.40 -13.41
CA TRP A 72 8.23 -4.84 -13.61
C TRP A 72 7.88 -5.14 -15.07
N HIS A 73 8.35 -6.30 -15.53
CA HIS A 73 8.04 -6.81 -16.86
C HIS A 73 7.75 -8.31 -16.78
N PRO A 74 6.81 -8.83 -17.59
CA PRO A 74 6.62 -10.27 -17.72
C PRO A 74 7.95 -10.98 -18.04
N GLY A 75 8.25 -12.05 -17.29
CA GLY A 75 9.46 -12.86 -17.47
C GLY A 75 10.74 -12.30 -16.84
N LYS A 76 10.73 -11.09 -16.26
CA LYS A 76 11.83 -10.56 -15.45
C LYS A 76 11.47 -10.62 -13.97
N LYS A 77 12.46 -10.93 -13.14
CA LYS A 77 12.33 -10.96 -11.68
C LYS A 77 13.05 -9.77 -11.07
N LEU A 78 12.52 -9.30 -9.94
CA LEU A 78 13.14 -8.35 -9.04
C LEU A 78 13.75 -9.13 -7.86
N ASP A 79 14.86 -8.66 -7.32
CA ASP A 79 15.58 -9.28 -6.20
C ASP A 79 15.99 -8.27 -5.11
N THR A 80 15.63 -7.00 -5.30
CA THR A 80 15.94 -5.94 -4.33
C THR A 80 15.13 -6.13 -3.06
N PHE A 81 15.82 -6.16 -1.92
CA PHE A 81 15.24 -6.12 -0.60
C PHE A 81 14.96 -4.67 -0.19
N CYS A 82 13.69 -4.28 -0.08
CA CYS A 82 13.26 -2.96 0.37
C CYS A 82 11.82 -3.02 0.91
N GLY A 83 11.38 -1.91 1.51
CA GLY A 83 10.05 -1.76 2.07
C GLY A 83 10.01 -1.86 3.60
N SER A 84 8.85 -1.59 4.16
CA SER A 84 8.62 -1.57 5.61
C SER A 84 8.31 -2.97 6.15
N PRO A 85 9.09 -3.52 7.11
CA PRO A 85 9.02 -4.93 7.52
C PRO A 85 7.62 -5.45 7.89
N ALA A 86 6.79 -4.63 8.55
CA ALA A 86 5.44 -5.02 8.95
C ALA A 86 4.47 -5.26 7.79
N TYR A 87 4.77 -4.72 6.59
CA TYR A 87 3.92 -4.80 5.40
C TYR A 87 4.54 -5.67 4.30
N MET A 88 5.71 -6.26 4.57
CA MET A 88 6.54 -6.93 3.60
C MET A 88 6.03 -8.35 3.32
N ALA A 89 5.99 -8.72 2.04
CA ALA A 89 5.67 -10.08 1.60
C ALA A 89 6.75 -11.08 2.04
N PRO A 90 6.40 -12.34 2.34
CA PRO A 90 7.34 -13.32 2.86
C PRO A 90 8.53 -13.58 1.92
N GLU A 91 8.33 -13.56 0.60
CA GLU A 91 9.38 -13.74 -0.40
C GLU A 91 10.45 -12.64 -0.33
N LEU A 92 10.09 -11.40 0.00
CA LEU A 92 11.05 -10.32 0.22
C LEU A 92 11.86 -10.60 1.49
N PHE A 93 11.20 -11.02 2.57
CA PHE A 93 11.88 -11.38 3.83
C PHE A 93 12.87 -12.54 3.65
N LEU A 94 12.49 -13.52 2.82
CA LEU A 94 13.30 -14.68 2.47
C LEU A 94 14.34 -14.39 1.36
N ARG A 95 14.43 -13.15 0.87
CA ARG A 95 15.32 -12.71 -0.22
C ARG A 95 15.16 -13.56 -1.50
N MET A 96 13.94 -13.97 -1.78
CA MET A 96 13.58 -14.72 -2.99
C MET A 96 13.25 -13.76 -4.14
N PRO A 97 13.62 -14.10 -5.39
CA PRO A 97 13.22 -13.30 -6.55
C PRO A 97 11.70 -13.31 -6.77
N TYR A 98 11.12 -12.15 -7.01
CA TYR A 98 9.67 -11.92 -7.14
C TYR A 98 9.33 -11.26 -8.49
N THR A 99 8.09 -11.40 -8.97
CA THR A 99 7.64 -10.74 -10.21
C THR A 99 7.38 -9.26 -10.04
N GLY A 100 6.93 -8.83 -8.86
CA GLY A 100 6.69 -7.43 -8.53
C GLY A 100 5.29 -7.21 -7.96
N PRO A 101 4.22 -7.23 -8.79
CA PRO A 101 2.87 -6.85 -8.36
C PRO A 101 2.35 -7.60 -7.12
N GLU A 102 2.73 -8.87 -6.95
CA GLU A 102 2.27 -9.72 -5.84
C GLU A 102 2.71 -9.19 -4.47
N VAL A 103 3.87 -8.52 -4.37
CA VAL A 103 4.36 -8.01 -3.08
C VAL A 103 3.53 -6.81 -2.60
N ASP A 104 3.03 -6.00 -3.53
CA ASP A 104 2.12 -4.89 -3.18
C ASP A 104 0.74 -5.42 -2.76
N VAL A 105 0.26 -6.51 -3.38
CA VAL A 105 -1.01 -7.17 -3.02
C VAL A 105 -0.94 -7.73 -1.60
N TRP A 106 0.20 -8.28 -1.19
CA TRP A 106 0.43 -8.67 0.20
C TRP A 106 0.30 -7.47 1.15
N SER A 107 0.99 -6.36 0.86
CA SER A 107 0.90 -5.15 1.66
C SER A 107 -0.53 -4.60 1.75
N LEU A 108 -1.32 -4.70 0.67
CA LEU A 108 -2.76 -4.36 0.70
C LEU A 108 -3.54 -5.23 1.70
N GLY A 109 -3.22 -6.51 1.81
CA GLY A 109 -3.81 -7.40 2.81
C GLY A 109 -3.53 -6.93 4.24
N VAL A 110 -2.27 -6.61 4.53
CA VAL A 110 -1.85 -6.04 5.84
C VAL A 110 -2.56 -4.73 6.14
N ILE A 111 -2.67 -3.85 5.14
CA ILE A 111 -3.37 -2.56 5.27
C ILE A 111 -4.86 -2.78 5.55
N LEU A 112 -5.54 -3.63 4.79
CA LEU A 112 -6.97 -3.91 4.99
C LEU A 112 -7.23 -4.51 6.38
N TYR A 113 -6.40 -5.45 6.81
CA TYR A 113 -6.48 -6.03 8.15
C TYR A 113 -6.37 -4.93 9.21
N THR A 114 -5.30 -4.13 9.16
CA THR A 114 -5.08 -3.05 10.13
C THR A 114 -6.21 -2.03 10.13
N MET A 115 -6.78 -1.70 8.97
CA MET A 115 -7.93 -0.79 8.87
C MET A 115 -9.15 -1.28 9.66
N VAL A 116 -9.45 -2.59 9.63
CA VAL A 116 -10.67 -3.14 10.25
C VAL A 116 -10.48 -3.64 11.68
N THR A 117 -9.24 -3.98 12.06
CA THR A 117 -8.90 -4.48 13.41
C THR A 117 -8.29 -3.42 14.31
N GLY A 118 -7.63 -2.40 13.73
CA GLY A 118 -6.82 -1.42 14.46
C GLY A 118 -5.44 -1.94 14.88
N SER A 119 -5.03 -3.14 14.45
CA SER A 119 -3.73 -3.72 14.76
C SER A 119 -3.12 -4.42 13.55
N LEU A 120 -1.79 -4.50 13.49
CA LEU A 120 -1.09 -5.33 12.50
C LEU A 120 -1.46 -6.82 12.68
N PRO A 121 -1.50 -7.61 11.59
CA PRO A 121 -1.75 -9.05 11.63
C PRO A 121 -0.60 -9.86 12.25
#